data_AF-A0A4U7EY96-F1
#
_entry.id   AF-A0A4U7EY96-F1
#
_cell.length_a   1.000
_cell.length_b   1.000
_cell.length_c   1.000
_cell.angle_alpha   90.00
_cell.angle_beta   90.00
_cell.angle_gamma   90.00
#
_symmetry.space_group_name_H-M   'P 1'
#
loop_
_entity.id
_entity.type
_entity.pdbx_description
1 polymer ?
#
loop_
_entity_poly.entity_id
_entity_poly.type
_entity_poly.pdbx_seq_one_letter_code
_entity_poly.pdbx_strand_id
1 'polypeptide(L)' 'EDIFYLQSRGLDDDDAKQMIVSGFIEPITEELPIEYAVELNRLVELEMEGSLG' A
#
# COMPACT_ATOMS: atom_id res chain seq x y z
N GLU A 1 -13.28 -2.98 -8.24
CA GLU A 1 -14.43 -2.94 -7.32
C GLU A 1 -14.00 -2.38 -5.96
N ASP A 2 -12.87 -2.87 -5.43
CA ASP A 2 -12.34 -2.47 -4.11
C ASP A 2 -12.04 -0.98 -3.94
N ILE A 3 -11.40 -0.32 -4.92
CA ILE A 3 -11.15 1.13 -4.86
C ILE A 3 -12.46 1.92 -4.74
N PHE A 4 -13.45 1.62 -5.57
CA PHE A 4 -14.76 2.31 -5.53
C PHE A 4 -15.50 2.03 -4.22
N TYR A 5 -15.36 0.83 -3.66
CA TYR A 5 -15.93 0.51 -2.35
C TYR A 5 -15.27 1.34 -1.24
N LEU A 6 -13.94 1.42 -1.20
CA LEU A 6 -13.18 2.22 -0.24
C LEU A 6 -13.49 3.73 -0.38
N GLN A 7 -13.58 4.23 -1.61
CA GLN A 7 -13.99 5.61 -1.89
C GLN A 7 -15.42 5.90 -1.44
N SER A 8 -16.35 4.95 -1.62
CA SER A 8 -17.72 5.09 -1.09
C SER A 8 -17.78 5.15 0.44
N ARG A 9 -16.72 4.70 1.12
CA ARG A 9 -16.54 4.79 2.58
C ARG A 9 -15.82 6.07 3.01
N GLY A 10 -15.48 6.97 2.07
CA GLY A 10 -14.90 8.28 2.35
C GLY A 10 -13.37 8.33 2.30
N LEU A 11 -12.71 7.27 1.81
CA LEU A 11 -11.28 7.31 1.49
C LEU A 11 -11.08 8.08 0.18
N ASP A 12 -10.04 8.90 0.08
CA ASP A 12 -9.64 9.41 -1.22
C ASP A 12 -9.00 8.31 -2.08
N ASP A 13 -8.74 8.63 -3.35
CA ASP A 13 -8.20 7.65 -4.30
C ASP A 13 -6.82 7.12 -3.89
N ASP A 14 -6.01 7.96 -3.26
CA ASP A 14 -4.63 7.66 -2.89
C ASP A 14 -4.59 6.79 -1.64
N ASP A 15 -5.37 7.16 -0.62
CA ASP A 15 -5.58 6.37 0.60
C ASP A 15 -6.18 5.01 0.29
N ALA A 16 -7.15 4.94 -0.63
CA ALA A 16 -7.76 3.68 -1.05
C ALA A 16 -6.74 2.76 -1.75
N LYS A 17 -5.92 3.31 -2.63
CA LYS A 17 -4.84 2.56 -3.30
C LYS A 17 -3.78 2.12 -2.30
N GLN A 18 -3.38 2.98 -1.36
CA GLN A 18 -2.40 2.66 -0.33
C GLN A 18 -2.88 1.49 0.52
N MET A 19 -4.13 1.54 0.99
CA MET A 19 -4.73 0.47 1.79
C MET A 19 -4.73 -0.88 1.06
N ILE A 20 -5.04 -0.88 -0.25
CA ILE A 20 -5.03 -2.10 -1.07
C ILE A 20 -3.61 -2.65 -1.23
N VAL A 21 -2.64 -1.78 -1.55
CA VAL A 21 -1.24 -2.20 -1.73
C VAL A 21 -0.65 -2.72 -0.43
N SER A 22 -0.89 -2.03 0.69
CA SER A 22 -0.46 -2.48 2.02
C SER A 22 -1.03 -3.85 2.38
N GLY A 23 -2.33 -4.08 2.18
CA GLY A 23 -2.95 -5.38 2.44
C GLY A 23 -2.45 -6.49 1.50
N PHE A 24 -2.04 -6.14 0.27
CA PHE A 24 -1.47 -7.10 -0.67
C PHE A 24 -0.05 -7.53 -0.30
N ILE A 25 0.78 -6.61 0.20
CA ILE A 25 2.18 -6.90 0.58
C ILE A 25 2.32 -7.43 2.01
N GLU A 26 1.30 -7.29 2.86
CA GLU A 26 1.32 -7.72 4.26
C GLU A 26 1.82 -9.17 4.44
N PRO A 27 1.31 -10.19 3.72
CA PRO A 27 1.78 -11.57 3.89
C PRO A 27 3.26 -11.75 3.52
N ILE A 28 3.74 -10.99 2.54
CA ILE A 28 5.15 -11.02 2.12
C ILE A 28 6.02 -10.38 3.19
N THR A 29 5.54 -9.27 3.74
CA THR A 29 6.24 -8.49 4.76
C THR A 29 6.38 -9.28 6.07
N GLU A 30 5.36 -10.07 6.43
CA GLU A 30 5.37 -10.96 7.60
C GLU A 30 6.38 -12.13 7.49
N GLU A 31 6.70 -12.57 6.27
CA GLU A 31 7.67 -13.65 6.02
C GLU A 31 9.12 -13.14 5.96
N LEU A 32 9.32 -11.82 5.89
CA LEU A 32 10.64 -11.22 5.76
C LEU A 32 11.30 -10.94 7.12
N PRO A 33 12.64 -11.05 7.22
CA PRO A 33 13.39 -10.44 8.30
C PRO A 33 13.08 -8.93 8.42
N ILE A 34 13.09 -8.43 9.65
CA ILE A 34 12.64 -7.06 9.97
C ILE A 34 13.38 -6.01 9.14
N GLU A 35 14.68 -6.19 8.86
CA GLU A 35 15.45 -5.20 8.09
C GLU A 35 14.94 -5.09 6.64
N TYR A 36 14.50 -6.20 6.04
CA TYR A 36 13.96 -6.22 4.68
C TYR A 36 12.51 -5.78 4.63
N ALA A 37 11.72 -6.10 5.66
CA ALA A 37 10.34 -5.61 5.79
C ALA A 37 10.28 -4.07 5.84
N VAL A 38 11.19 -3.45 6.61
CA VAL A 38 11.31 -1.99 6.69
C VAL A 38 11.71 -1.38 5.34
N GLU A 39 12.67 -1.99 4.65
CA GLU A 39 13.11 -1.50 3.33
C GLU A 39 12.02 -1.65 2.26
N LEU A 40 11.26 -2.75 2.29
CA LEU A 40 10.14 -3.00 1.37
C LEU A 40 9.04 -1.94 1.53
N ASN A 41 8.65 -1.63 2.77
CA ASN A 41 7.65 -0.59 3.04
C ASN A 41 8.09 0.77 2.47
N ARG A 42 9.37 1.12 2.66
CA ARG A 42 9.92 2.37 2.12
C ARG A 42 9.95 2.41 0.59
N LEU A 43 10.29 1.29 -0.05
CA LEU A 43 10.24 1.15 -1.50
C LEU A 43 8.82 1.34 -2.04
N VAL A 44 7.83 0.74 -1.37
CA VAL A 44 6.42 0.87 -1.76
C VAL A 44 5.96 2.32 -1.63
N GLU A 45 6.28 3.01 -0.53
CA GLU A 45 5.95 4.43 -0.37
C GLU A 45 6.53 5.30 -1.50
N LEU A 46 7.81 5.09 -1.85
CA LEU A 46 8.47 5.83 -2.94
C LEU A 46 7.82 5.59 -4.30
N GLU A 47 7.46 4.34 -4.62
CA GLU A 47 6.77 4.01 -5.87
C GLU A 47 5.36 4.61 -5.92
N MET A 48 4.67 4.66 -4.77
CA MET A 48 3.35 5.29 -4.68
C MET A 48 3.43 6.79 -4.90
N GLU A 49 4.37 7.49 -4.26
CA GLU A 49 4.60 8.93 -4.51
C GLU A 49 4.91 9.22 -5.99
N GLY A 50 5.68 8.35 -6.66
CA GLY A 50 6.01 8.47 -8.08
C GLY A 50 4.87 8.13 -9.04
N SER A 51 3.92 7.29 -8.63
CA SER A 51 2.76 6.88 -9.42
C SER A 51 1.55 7.81 -9.28
N LEU A 52 1.53 8.68 -8.28
CA LEU A 52 0.46 9.65 -8.01
C LEU A 52 0.67 11.02 -8.69
N GLY A 53 1.55 11.07 -9.70
CA GLY A 53 1.82 12.25 -10.54
C GLY A 53 1.02 12.31 -11.84
#